data_AF-A0A537XIQ0-F1
#
_entry.id   AF-A0A537XIQ0-F1
#
_cell.length_a   1.000
_cell.length_b   1.000
_cell.length_c   1.000
_cell.angle_alpha   90.00
_cell.angle_beta   90.00
_cell.angle_gamma   90.00
#
_symmetry.space_group_name_H-M   'P 1'
#
loop_
_entity.id
_entity.type
_entity.pdbx_description
1 polymer ?
#
loop_
_entity_poly.entity_id
_entity_poly.type
_entity_poly.pdbx_seq_one_letter_code
_entity_poly.pdbx_strand_id
1 'polypeptide(L)'
;MTVGEGTKAMDTMDVERIRKPNFPVARRGYEQREVDNFLLALADWLEDGGRSEAESYAVTRKLQRAGETTARVLATAQAEADQIRQEAEAEARKAIAEAQQAARQRTDTAKEHARAILDEAERRRATIEGQIHELDTQRRRAIEELVRLRDALTNALAQQQIAARRPEAAPPPPAPRRDGPAAGAAAPAPRQPARR
;
A
#
# COMPACT_ATOMS: atom_id res chain seq x y z
N MET A 1 22.70 -88.77 -56.33
CA MET A 1 22.09 -87.57 -55.73
C MET A 1 23.02 -87.10 -54.63
N THR A 2 23.92 -86.18 -54.96
CA THR A 2 24.73 -85.46 -53.98
C THR A 2 24.29 -84.01 -54.07
N VAL A 3 23.74 -83.55 -52.96
CA VAL A 3 23.12 -82.25 -52.74
C VAL A 3 24.11 -81.16 -53.12
N GLY A 4 23.72 -80.31 -54.08
CA GLY A 4 24.45 -79.09 -54.37
C GLY A 4 24.40 -78.18 -53.15
N GLU A 5 25.57 -77.79 -52.65
CA GLU A 5 25.72 -76.75 -51.66
C GLU A 5 25.04 -75.49 -52.19
N GLY A 6 23.86 -75.20 -51.65
CA GLY A 6 23.12 -73.99 -51.91
C GLY A 6 23.98 -72.80 -51.53
N THR A 7 24.31 -72.02 -52.57
CA THR A 7 24.48 -70.58 -52.56
C THR A 7 24.14 -69.95 -51.21
N LYS A 8 25.20 -69.58 -50.50
CA LYS A 8 25.12 -68.80 -49.28
C LYS A 8 24.47 -67.47 -49.63
N ALA A 9 23.18 -67.34 -49.32
CA ALA A 9 22.44 -66.11 -49.47
C ALA A 9 23.24 -64.97 -48.80
N MET A 10 23.52 -63.97 -49.61
CA MET A 10 24.31 -62.77 -49.35
C MET A 10 23.53 -61.91 -48.33
N ASP A 11 23.62 -62.24 -47.03
CA ASP A 11 22.86 -61.62 -45.94
C ASP A 11 23.38 -60.20 -45.62
N THR A 12 22.47 -59.31 -45.20
CA THR A 12 22.56 -57.95 -44.60
C THR A 12 23.95 -57.28 -44.42
N MET A 13 24.99 -58.02 -44.05
CA MET A 13 26.39 -57.59 -44.07
C MET A 13 26.91 -57.18 -45.46
N ASP A 14 26.27 -57.59 -46.54
CA ASP A 14 26.80 -57.40 -47.90
C ASP A 14 26.63 -55.99 -48.47
N VAL A 15 25.58 -55.25 -48.12
CA VAL A 15 25.42 -53.85 -48.60
C VAL A 15 26.48 -52.92 -48.00
N GLU A 16 26.90 -53.16 -46.75
CA GLU A 16 28.04 -52.43 -46.16
C GLU A 16 29.38 -52.90 -46.69
N ARG A 17 29.54 -54.21 -46.97
CA ARG A 17 30.74 -54.77 -47.61
C ARG A 17 30.93 -54.28 -49.05
N ILE A 18 29.83 -54.01 -49.77
CA ILE A 18 29.85 -53.37 -51.10
C ILE A 18 30.24 -51.88 -51.01
N ARG A 19 29.79 -51.18 -49.95
CA ARG A 19 30.18 -49.77 -49.72
C ARG A 19 31.61 -49.59 -49.23
N LYS A 20 32.14 -50.57 -48.49
CA LYS A 20 33.52 -50.59 -47.97
C LYS A 20 34.14 -51.97 -48.21
N PRO A 21 34.52 -52.28 -49.47
CA PRO A 21 35.14 -53.56 -49.76
C PRO A 21 36.56 -53.57 -49.19
N ASN A 22 36.93 -54.67 -48.54
CA ASN A 22 38.28 -54.89 -48.01
C ASN A 22 38.94 -56.01 -48.81
N PHE A 23 39.90 -55.65 -49.66
CA PHE A 23 40.63 -56.61 -50.49
C PHE A 23 42.05 -56.79 -49.96
N PRO A 24 42.56 -58.03 -49.86
CA PRO A 24 43.96 -58.27 -49.54
C PRO A 24 44.89 -57.72 -50.64
N VAL A 25 46.05 -57.22 -50.22
CA VAL A 25 47.03 -56.57 -51.10
C VAL A 25 48.15 -57.56 -51.43
N ALA A 26 48.40 -57.80 -52.72
CA ALA A 26 49.53 -58.59 -53.20
C ALA A 26 50.81 -57.75 -53.20
N ARG A 27 51.96 -58.34 -53.62
CA ARG A 27 53.24 -57.61 -53.77
C ARG A 27 53.14 -56.30 -54.57
N ARG A 28 52.11 -56.15 -55.41
CA ARG A 28 51.70 -54.91 -56.06
C ARG A 28 50.20 -54.97 -56.39
N GLY A 29 49.40 -54.06 -55.81
CA GLY A 29 47.96 -53.97 -56.07
C GLY A 29 47.11 -54.99 -55.31
N TYR A 30 45.80 -54.96 -55.56
CA TYR A 30 44.86 -55.92 -54.98
C TYR A 30 44.98 -57.29 -55.63
N GLU A 31 44.69 -58.34 -54.87
CA GLU A 31 44.65 -59.70 -55.41
C GLU A 31 43.50 -59.84 -56.43
N GLN A 32 43.86 -60.09 -57.69
CA GLN A 32 42.89 -60.14 -58.80
C GLN A 32 41.82 -61.21 -58.61
N ARG A 33 42.17 -62.39 -58.09
CA ARG A 33 41.21 -63.49 -57.86
C ARG A 33 40.14 -63.11 -56.84
N GLU A 34 40.53 -62.42 -55.77
CA GLU A 34 39.60 -61.94 -54.75
C GLU A 34 38.66 -60.86 -55.29
N VAL A 35 39.18 -59.99 -56.16
CA VAL A 35 38.37 -58.99 -56.86
C VAL A 35 37.39 -59.65 -57.82
N ASP A 36 37.83 -60.60 -58.65
CA ASP A 36 36.98 -61.28 -59.63
C ASP A 36 35.88 -62.11 -58.95
N ASN A 37 36.21 -62.82 -57.86
CA ASN A 37 35.23 -63.55 -57.05
C ASN A 37 34.21 -62.60 -56.41
N PHE A 38 34.64 -61.44 -55.93
CA PHE A 38 33.75 -60.43 -55.39
C PHE A 38 32.82 -59.84 -56.46
N LEU A 39 33.33 -59.59 -57.67
CA LEU A 39 32.53 -59.07 -58.79
C LEU A 39 31.49 -60.08 -59.28
N LEU A 40 31.83 -61.37 -59.31
CA LEU A 40 30.89 -62.46 -59.63
C LEU A 40 29.77 -62.53 -58.59
N ALA A 41 30.12 -62.55 -57.30
CA ALA A 41 29.12 -62.56 -56.22
C ALA A 41 28.23 -61.30 -56.22
N LEU A 42 28.79 -60.15 -56.60
CA LEU A 42 28.04 -58.91 -56.76
C LEU A 42 27.08 -58.97 -57.96
N ALA A 43 27.49 -59.58 -59.08
CA ALA A 43 26.65 -59.77 -60.25
C ALA A 43 25.46 -60.68 -59.94
N ASP A 44 25.71 -61.84 -59.32
CA ASP A 44 24.66 -62.79 -58.91
C ASP A 44 23.66 -62.11 -57.95
N TRP A 45 24.14 -61.35 -56.97
CA TRP A 45 23.28 -60.62 -56.04
C TRP A 45 22.46 -59.50 -56.72
N LEU A 46 23.04 -58.80 -57.71
CA LEU A 46 22.31 -57.79 -58.48
C LEU A 46 21.22 -58.43 -59.35
N GLU A 47 21.46 -59.61 -59.91
CA GLU A 47 20.48 -60.38 -60.69
C GLU A 47 19.33 -60.93 -59.83
N ASP A 48 19.62 -61.36 -58.59
CA ASP A 48 18.63 -61.86 -57.62
C ASP A 48 17.81 -60.75 -56.91
N GLY A 49 17.96 -59.49 -57.30
CA GLY A 49 17.16 -58.38 -56.79
C GLY A 49 17.81 -57.55 -55.68
N GLY A 50 19.12 -57.69 -55.49
CA GLY A 50 19.90 -56.93 -54.50
C GLY A 50 19.74 -55.41 -54.57
N ARG A 51 19.38 -54.85 -55.73
CA ARG A 51 19.04 -53.43 -55.85
C ARG A 51 17.86 -53.02 -54.96
N SER A 52 16.79 -53.83 -54.93
CA SER A 52 15.61 -53.57 -54.10
C SER A 52 15.93 -53.67 -52.60
N GLU A 53 16.80 -54.61 -52.24
CA GLU A 53 17.25 -54.83 -50.86
C GLU A 53 18.14 -53.68 -50.36
N ALA A 54 19.09 -53.21 -51.19
CA ALA A 54 19.91 -52.06 -50.87
C ALA A 54 19.12 -50.75 -50.78
N GLU A 55 18.11 -50.57 -51.64
CA GLU A 55 17.17 -49.43 -51.56
C GLU A 55 16.36 -49.48 -50.26
N SER A 56 15.81 -50.64 -49.90
CA SER A 56 15.06 -50.87 -48.66
C SER A 56 15.90 -50.61 -47.40
N TYR A 57 17.16 -51.07 -47.40
CA TYR A 57 18.09 -50.80 -46.31
C TYR A 57 18.47 -49.32 -46.21
N ALA A 58 18.67 -48.64 -47.34
CA ALA A 58 18.94 -47.20 -47.37
C ALA A 58 17.74 -46.39 -46.83
N VAL A 59 16.51 -46.80 -47.16
CA VAL A 59 15.28 -46.21 -46.61
C VAL A 59 15.18 -46.44 -45.11
N THR A 60 15.40 -47.66 -44.64
CA THR A 60 15.36 -48.01 -43.20
C THR A 60 16.38 -47.19 -42.40
N ARG A 61 17.62 -47.06 -42.89
CA ARG A 61 18.66 -46.26 -42.23
C ARG A 61 18.32 -44.76 -42.19
N LYS A 62 17.70 -44.22 -43.25
CA LYS A 62 17.24 -42.82 -43.27
C LYS A 62 16.08 -42.61 -42.29
N LEU A 63 15.12 -43.53 -42.22
CA LEU A 63 14.02 -43.50 -41.26
C LEU A 63 14.52 -43.56 -39.82
N GLN A 64 15.47 -44.46 -39.52
CA GLN A 64 16.08 -44.53 -38.20
C GLN A 64 16.77 -43.22 -37.82
N ARG A 65 17.59 -42.66 -38.72
CA ARG A 65 18.24 -41.36 -38.47
C ARG A 65 17.25 -40.22 -38.30
N ALA A 66 16.16 -40.22 -39.06
CA ALA A 66 15.08 -39.26 -38.90
C ALA A 66 14.41 -39.42 -37.53
N GLY A 67 14.09 -40.64 -37.11
CA GLY A 67 13.52 -40.93 -35.79
C GLY A 67 14.44 -40.50 -34.64
N GLU A 68 15.74 -40.78 -34.73
CA GLU A 68 16.74 -40.33 -33.75
C GLU A 68 16.83 -38.80 -33.66
N THR A 69 16.78 -38.13 -34.82
CA THR A 69 16.81 -36.66 -34.88
C THR A 69 15.54 -36.07 -34.29
N THR A 70 14.37 -36.59 -34.66
CA THR A 70 13.07 -36.16 -34.13
C THR A 70 12.98 -36.38 -32.63
N ALA A 71 13.40 -37.56 -32.14
CA ALA A 71 13.42 -37.86 -30.71
C ALA A 71 14.31 -36.87 -29.94
N ARG A 72 15.48 -36.52 -30.49
CA ARG A 72 16.37 -35.51 -29.90
C ARG A 72 15.71 -34.14 -29.86
N VAL A 73 15.12 -33.68 -30.96
CA VAL A 73 14.44 -32.38 -31.02
C VAL A 73 13.28 -32.33 -30.02
N LEU A 74 12.46 -33.38 -29.94
CA LEU A 74 11.36 -33.46 -28.98
C LEU A 74 11.85 -33.43 -27.53
N ALA A 75 12.93 -34.16 -27.22
CA ALA A 75 13.52 -34.15 -25.88
C ALA A 75 14.06 -32.77 -25.50
N THR A 76 14.75 -32.09 -26.42
CA THR A 76 15.23 -30.72 -26.21
C THR A 76 14.07 -29.74 -26.04
N ALA A 77 13.07 -29.78 -26.93
CA ALA A 77 11.91 -28.89 -26.86
C ALA A 77 11.11 -29.09 -25.55
N GLN A 78 10.98 -30.33 -25.09
CA GLN A 78 10.32 -30.63 -23.81
C GLN A 78 11.12 -30.04 -22.63
N ALA A 79 12.44 -30.21 -22.61
CA ALA A 79 13.30 -29.66 -21.56
C ALA A 79 13.25 -28.12 -21.54
N GLU A 80 13.29 -27.48 -22.70
CA GLU A 80 13.15 -26.02 -22.81
C GLU A 80 11.77 -25.55 -22.37
N ALA A 81 10.69 -26.25 -22.76
CA ALA A 81 9.34 -25.92 -22.32
C ALA A 81 9.18 -26.04 -20.80
N ASP A 82 9.75 -27.08 -20.19
CA ASP A 82 9.74 -27.26 -18.74
C ASP A 82 10.56 -26.20 -18.02
N GLN A 83 11.70 -25.79 -18.58
CA GLN A 83 12.49 -24.68 -18.06
C GLN A 83 11.71 -23.36 -18.12
N ILE A 84 11.12 -23.02 -19.27
CA ILE A 84 10.31 -21.80 -19.44
C ILE A 84 9.15 -21.79 -18.43
N ARG A 85 8.48 -22.93 -18.23
CA ARG A 85 7.41 -23.05 -17.23
C ARG A 85 7.91 -22.77 -15.81
N GLN A 86 9.03 -23.37 -15.42
CA GLN A 86 9.59 -23.17 -14.08
C GLN A 86 10.00 -21.71 -13.84
N GLU A 87 10.64 -21.08 -14.83
CA GLU A 87 11.02 -19.66 -14.77
C GLU A 87 9.79 -18.76 -14.67
N ALA A 88 8.78 -18.98 -15.51
CA ALA A 88 7.53 -18.22 -15.48
C ALA A 88 6.78 -18.40 -14.15
N GLU A 89 6.73 -19.62 -13.60
CA GLU A 89 6.13 -19.88 -12.30
C GLU A 89 6.90 -19.18 -11.16
N ALA A 90 8.23 -19.18 -11.20
CA ALA A 90 9.05 -18.49 -10.21
C ALA A 90 8.87 -16.97 -10.28
N GLU A 91 8.86 -16.41 -11.48
CA GLU A 91 8.64 -14.97 -11.70
C GLU A 91 7.22 -14.55 -11.27
N ALA A 92 6.20 -15.33 -11.62
CA ALA A 92 4.83 -15.07 -11.20
C ALA A 92 4.70 -15.09 -9.66
N ARG A 93 5.32 -16.07 -9.00
CA ARG A 93 5.34 -16.14 -7.52
C ARG A 93 6.01 -14.91 -6.91
N LYS A 94 7.15 -14.48 -7.48
CA LYS A 94 7.87 -13.28 -7.04
C LYS A 94 7.01 -12.04 -7.22
N ALA A 95 6.41 -11.85 -8.38
CA ALA A 95 5.54 -10.70 -8.67
C ALA A 95 4.33 -10.65 -7.72
N ILE A 96 3.71 -11.80 -7.43
CA ILE A 96 2.61 -11.88 -6.45
C ILE A 96 3.09 -11.50 -5.05
N ALA A 97 4.24 -12.01 -4.61
CA ALA A 97 4.78 -11.71 -3.28
C ALA A 97 5.10 -10.22 -3.13
N GLU A 98 5.74 -9.61 -4.13
CA GLU A 98 6.05 -8.17 -4.16
C GLU A 98 4.77 -7.32 -4.17
N ALA A 99 3.78 -7.69 -5.00
CA ALA A 99 2.50 -6.99 -5.04
C ALA A 99 1.75 -7.06 -3.69
N GLN A 100 1.75 -8.23 -3.03
CA GLN A 100 1.15 -8.40 -1.71
C GLN A 100 1.89 -7.56 -0.65
N GLN A 101 3.21 -7.54 -0.67
CA GLN A 101 4.00 -6.72 0.24
C GLN A 101 3.72 -5.22 0.03
N ALA A 102 3.72 -4.76 -1.21
CA ALA A 102 3.42 -3.37 -1.54
C ALA A 102 1.99 -2.99 -1.13
N ALA A 103 1.01 -3.87 -1.33
CA ALA A 103 -0.38 -3.66 -0.90
C ALA A 103 -0.50 -3.55 0.62
N ARG A 104 0.20 -4.42 1.37
CA ARG A 104 0.26 -4.36 2.84
C ARG A 104 0.85 -3.04 3.32
N GLN A 105 2.03 -2.67 2.79
CA GLN A 105 2.69 -1.41 3.14
C GLN A 105 1.79 -0.20 2.89
N ARG A 106 1.11 -0.13 1.73
CA ARG A 106 0.16 0.95 1.42
C ARG A 106 -1.03 0.99 2.38
N THR A 107 -1.52 -0.18 2.78
CA THR A 107 -2.64 -0.28 3.73
C THR A 107 -2.21 0.18 5.12
N ASP A 108 -1.00 -0.20 5.55
CA ASP A 108 -0.47 0.16 6.86
C ASP A 108 -0.18 1.66 6.93
N THR A 109 0.45 2.24 5.91
CA THR A 109 0.66 3.70 5.86
C THR A 109 -0.66 4.47 5.81
N ALA A 110 -1.64 4.00 5.04
CA ALA A 110 -2.97 4.62 5.00
C ALA A 110 -3.66 4.56 6.38
N LYS A 111 -3.54 3.45 7.11
CA LYS A 111 -4.08 3.31 8.47
C LYS A 111 -3.37 4.23 9.46
N GLU A 112 -2.06 4.35 9.37
CA GLU A 112 -1.28 5.27 10.22
C GLU A 112 -1.68 6.72 9.98
N HIS A 113 -1.80 7.14 8.71
CA HIS A 113 -2.29 8.48 8.39
C HIS A 113 -3.72 8.72 8.87
N ALA A 114 -4.62 7.74 8.70
CA ALA A 114 -5.99 7.85 9.18
C ALA A 114 -6.04 8.00 10.71
N ARG A 115 -5.24 7.23 11.45
CA ARG A 115 -5.12 7.36 12.92
C ARG A 115 -4.59 8.73 13.31
N ALA A 116 -3.52 9.21 12.66
CA ALA A 116 -2.98 10.53 12.96
C ALA A 116 -3.99 11.67 12.72
N ILE A 117 -4.83 11.55 11.68
CA ILE A 117 -5.91 12.52 11.41
C ILE A 117 -6.97 12.48 12.51
N LEU A 118 -7.37 11.28 12.97
CA LEU A 118 -8.35 11.12 14.04
C LEU A 118 -7.83 11.66 15.37
N ASP A 119 -6.59 11.34 15.73
CA ASP A 119 -5.93 11.83 16.95
C ASP A 119 -5.85 13.36 16.94
N GLU A 120 -5.47 13.95 15.80
CA GLU A 120 -5.43 15.39 15.62
C GLU A 120 -6.82 16.03 15.72
N ALA A 121 -7.83 15.43 15.09
CA ALA A 121 -9.21 15.89 15.17
C ALA A 121 -9.73 15.85 16.61
N GLU A 122 -9.42 14.80 17.37
CA GLU A 122 -9.78 14.69 18.78
C GLU A 122 -9.11 15.75 19.64
N ARG A 123 -7.81 16.02 19.44
CA ARG A 123 -7.10 17.12 20.12
C ARG A 123 -7.72 18.48 19.83
N ARG A 124 -8.07 18.75 18.58
CA ARG A 124 -8.76 19.99 18.19
C ARG A 124 -10.13 20.10 18.84
N ARG A 125 -10.90 19.00 18.86
CA ARG A 125 -12.21 18.94 19.52
C ARG A 125 -12.10 19.29 21.00
N ALA A 126 -11.18 18.63 21.71
CA ALA A 126 -10.94 18.89 23.14
C ALA A 126 -10.51 20.35 23.41
N THR A 127 -9.71 20.93 22.51
CA THR A 127 -9.29 22.34 22.63
C THR A 127 -10.48 23.29 22.48
N ILE A 128 -11.33 23.08 21.47
CA ILE A 128 -12.53 23.87 21.23
C ILE A 128 -13.52 23.73 22.39
N GLU A 129 -13.76 22.51 22.87
CA GLU A 129 -14.61 22.23 24.04
C GLU A 129 -14.10 22.97 25.29
N GLY A 130 -12.78 22.95 25.53
CA GLY A 130 -12.16 23.71 26.61
C GLY A 130 -12.36 25.23 26.47
N GLN A 131 -12.20 25.78 25.26
CA GLN A 131 -12.44 27.20 24.99
C GLN A 131 -13.91 27.59 25.21
N ILE A 132 -14.86 26.75 24.79
CA ILE A 132 -16.29 26.96 25.02
C ILE A 132 -16.56 27.01 26.53
N HIS A 133 -16.01 26.07 27.30
CA HIS A 133 -16.20 26.03 28.74
C HIS A 133 -15.64 27.27 29.45
N GLU A 134 -14.48 27.75 29.03
CA GLU A 134 -13.87 28.98 29.55
C GLU A 134 -14.75 30.20 29.22
N LEU A 135 -15.20 30.34 27.97
CA LEU A 135 -16.09 31.43 27.55
C LEU A 135 -17.41 31.41 28.31
N ASP A 136 -18.00 30.24 28.55
CA ASP A 136 -19.22 30.09 29.35
C ASP A 136 -19.02 30.49 30.80
N THR A 137 -17.86 30.20 31.37
CA THR A 137 -17.50 30.59 32.74
C THR A 137 -17.30 32.10 32.83
N GLN A 138 -16.58 32.69 31.88
CA GLN A 138 -16.38 34.14 31.78
C GLN A 138 -17.73 34.86 31.62
N ARG A 139 -18.60 34.36 30.74
CA ARG A 139 -19.94 34.91 30.53
C ARG A 139 -20.76 34.91 31.83
N ARG A 140 -20.76 33.80 32.57
CA ARG A 140 -21.49 33.71 33.85
C ARG A 140 -20.96 34.72 34.87
N ARG A 141 -19.63 34.81 35.02
CA ARG A 141 -19.00 35.79 35.92
C ARG A 141 -19.35 37.23 35.55
N ALA A 142 -19.25 37.59 34.27
CA ALA A 142 -19.62 38.93 33.80
C ALA A 142 -21.09 39.25 34.07
N ILE A 143 -22.00 38.30 33.86
CA ILE A 143 -23.42 38.47 34.19
C ILE A 143 -23.62 38.70 35.70
N GLU A 144 -22.97 37.91 36.54
CA GLU A 144 -23.03 38.09 38.00
C GLU A 144 -22.49 39.46 38.44
N GLU A 145 -21.39 39.92 37.86
CA GLU A 145 -20.81 41.24 38.13
C GLU A 145 -21.76 42.37 37.71
N LEU A 146 -22.37 42.27 36.52
CA LEU A 146 -23.36 43.25 36.06
C LEU A 146 -24.59 43.28 36.98
N VAL A 147 -25.07 42.13 37.43
CA VAL A 147 -26.17 42.02 38.41
C VAL A 147 -25.78 42.68 39.73
N ARG A 148 -24.60 42.36 40.27
CA ARG A 148 -24.10 42.98 41.51
C ARG A 148 -23.97 44.49 41.39
N LEU A 149 -23.42 44.98 40.28
CA LEU A 149 -23.26 46.42 40.03
C LEU A 149 -24.62 47.12 39.94
N ARG A 150 -25.58 46.53 39.22
CA ARG A 150 -26.95 47.03 39.15
C ARG A 150 -27.56 47.12 40.55
N ASP A 151 -27.50 46.07 41.34
CA ASP A 151 -28.10 46.02 42.67
C ASP A 151 -27.43 47.03 43.63
N ALA A 152 -26.10 47.20 43.53
CA ALA A 152 -25.36 48.22 44.27
C ALA A 152 -25.80 49.65 43.89
N LEU A 153 -25.98 49.93 42.59
CA LEU A 153 -26.49 51.22 42.12
C LEU A 153 -27.91 51.47 42.62
N THR A 154 -28.81 50.49 42.51
CA THR A 154 -30.19 50.58 43.02
C THR A 154 -30.22 50.87 44.52
N ASN A 155 -29.37 50.21 45.31
CA ASN A 155 -29.27 50.46 46.75
C ASN A 155 -28.72 51.85 47.07
N ALA A 156 -27.70 52.32 46.35
CA ALA A 156 -27.14 53.66 46.54
C ALA A 156 -28.17 54.76 46.22
N LEU A 157 -28.94 54.58 45.14
CA LEU A 157 -30.06 55.46 44.77
C LEU A 157 -31.14 55.49 45.88
N ALA A 158 -31.50 54.34 46.44
CA ALA A 158 -32.46 54.26 47.54
C ALA A 158 -31.94 54.96 48.81
N GLN A 159 -30.67 54.78 49.16
CA GLN A 159 -30.03 55.45 50.31
C GLN A 159 -30.02 56.97 50.17
N GLN A 160 -29.72 57.49 48.97
CA GLN A 160 -29.78 58.93 48.67
C GLN A 160 -31.19 59.48 48.87
N GLN A 161 -32.23 58.78 48.39
CA GLN A 161 -33.62 59.19 48.59
C GLN A 161 -34.05 59.19 50.06
N ILE A 162 -33.60 58.21 50.85
CA ILE A 162 -33.86 58.16 52.30
C ILE A 162 -33.13 59.30 53.02
N ALA A 163 -31.86 59.57 52.69
CA ALA A 163 -31.09 60.67 53.25
C ALA A 163 -31.73 62.03 52.92
N ALA A 164 -32.21 62.22 51.69
CA ALA A 164 -32.92 63.43 51.27
C ALA A 164 -34.30 63.60 51.94
N ARG A 165 -34.94 62.50 52.36
CA ARG A 165 -36.21 62.49 53.11
C ARG A 165 -36.02 62.58 54.62
N ARG A 166 -34.79 62.56 55.14
CA ARG A 166 -34.54 62.70 56.58
C ARG A 166 -34.95 64.11 56.99
N PRO A 167 -35.96 64.28 57.88
CA PRO A 167 -36.34 65.60 58.32
C PRO A 167 -35.16 66.23 59.06
N GLU A 168 -34.85 67.47 58.71
CA GLU A 168 -34.02 68.37 59.51
C GLU A 168 -34.53 68.28 60.96
N ALA A 169 -33.65 67.91 61.90
CA ALA A 169 -34.02 67.73 63.29
C ALA A 169 -34.73 69.00 63.78
N ALA A 170 -36.00 68.85 64.19
CA ALA A 170 -36.80 69.95 64.70
C ALA A 170 -36.04 70.69 65.82
N PRO A 171 -36.08 72.04 65.87
CA PRO A 171 -35.45 72.79 66.95
C PRO A 171 -36.04 72.32 68.31
N PRO A 172 -35.24 72.26 69.39
CA PRO A 172 -35.72 71.80 70.68
C PRO A 172 -36.92 72.67 71.14
N PRO A 173 -37.94 72.07 71.78
CA PRO A 173 -39.16 72.78 72.15
C PRO A 173 -38.84 73.96 73.08
N PRO A 174 -39.55 75.11 72.94
CA PRO A 174 -39.33 76.26 73.81
C PRO A 174 -39.70 75.91 75.25
N ALA A 175 -38.80 76.22 76.18
CA ALA A 175 -39.04 76.04 77.61
C ALA A 175 -40.30 76.82 78.06
N PRO A 176 -41.11 76.28 79.01
CA PRO A 176 -42.30 76.95 79.48
C PRO A 176 -41.93 78.26 80.20
N ARG A 177 -42.46 79.38 79.70
CA ARG A 177 -42.39 80.68 80.35
C ARG A 177 -43.21 80.60 81.64
N ARG A 178 -42.56 80.82 82.78
CA ARG A 178 -43.22 81.00 84.08
C ARG A 178 -43.77 82.42 84.17
N ASP A 179 -45.06 82.52 84.49
CA ASP A 179 -45.76 83.77 84.76
C ASP A 179 -45.37 84.36 86.12
N GLY A 180 -44.92 85.62 86.09
CA GLY A 180 -45.11 86.68 87.10
C GLY A 180 -44.28 86.65 88.41
N PRO A 181 -44.20 87.79 89.16
CA PRO A 181 -44.92 89.06 88.97
C PRO A 181 -44.09 90.37 89.01
N ALA A 182 -44.77 91.43 88.55
CA ALA A 182 -44.65 92.88 88.75
C ALA A 182 -43.51 93.49 89.60
N ALA A 183 -42.88 94.56 89.10
CA ALA A 183 -43.10 95.95 89.53
C ALA A 183 -41.96 96.89 89.10
N GLY A 184 -42.32 98.11 88.64
CA GLY A 184 -41.60 99.32 89.08
C GLY A 184 -40.59 99.99 88.14
N ALA A 185 -41.08 101.02 87.45
CA ALA A 185 -40.55 102.38 87.42
C ALA A 185 -39.47 102.82 86.40
N ALA A 186 -39.86 103.90 85.71
CA ALA A 186 -39.12 105.12 85.40
C ALA A 186 -38.40 105.24 84.04
N ALA A 187 -39.00 106.11 83.23
CA ALA A 187 -38.49 106.80 82.03
C ALA A 187 -37.43 107.88 82.39
N PRO A 188 -36.98 108.78 81.48
CA PRO A 188 -37.26 108.93 80.04
C PRO A 188 -36.04 109.25 79.14
N ALA A 189 -36.32 109.32 77.83
CA ALA A 189 -35.46 109.78 76.72
C ALA A 189 -35.04 111.27 76.83
N PRO A 190 -34.13 111.77 75.93
CA PRO A 190 -34.66 112.42 74.73
C PRO A 190 -33.80 112.38 73.43
N ARG A 191 -34.53 112.46 72.31
CA ARG A 191 -34.35 113.29 71.09
C ARG A 191 -33.07 113.22 70.23
N GLN A 192 -33.25 112.57 69.07
CA GLN A 192 -33.00 113.04 67.68
C GLN A 192 -32.51 114.51 67.47
N PRO A 193 -31.74 114.80 66.39
CA PRO A 193 -32.39 115.10 65.10
C PRO A 193 -31.66 114.65 63.82
N ALA A 194 -32.50 114.58 62.78
CA ALA A 194 -32.19 114.43 61.38
C ALA A 194 -31.49 115.65 60.74
N ARG A 195 -30.91 115.40 59.55
CA ARG A 195 -30.85 116.21 58.30
C ARG A 195 -29.50 115.87 57.63
N ARG A 196 -29.42 115.65 56.32
CA ARG A 196 -30.01 116.42 55.24
C ARG A 196 -30.06 115.61 53.95
#